data_AF-Q9RBE8-F1
#
_entry.id   AF-Q9RBE8-F1
#
_cell.length_a   1.000
_cell.length_b   1.000
_cell.length_c   1.000
_cell.angle_alpha   90.00
_cell.angle_beta   90.00
_cell.angle_gamma   90.00
#
_symmetry.space_group_name_H-M   'P 1'
#
loop_
_entity.id
_entity.type
_entity.pdbx_description
1 polymer ?
#
loop_
_entity_poly.entity_id
_entity_poly.type
_entity_poly.pdbx_seq_one_letter_code
_entity_poly.pdbx_strand_id
1 'polypeptide(L)'
;IGTWKDDIKIDQAAVKEYIAGNYPANGGAHKDGDWGPFDIKKEVIDLCPTECMWMEGDELKIDNSECTRCMHCINVMPRALRPGKEKGATICIGAKAPILDGAQFATMVIPFIEVSKDNEYENVIDVIEQIWDWWMEVGKNRERVGETMQR
;
A
#
# COMPACT_ATOMS: atom_id res chain seq x y z
N ILE A 1 -7.20 3.18 3.34
CA ILE A 1 -6.24 2.08 3.08
C ILE A 1 -4.98 2.38 3.87
N GLY A 2 -4.56 1.50 4.79
CA GLY A 2 -3.41 1.77 5.67
C GLY A 2 -2.09 1.89 4.90
N THR A 3 -1.23 2.81 5.31
CA THR A 3 0.12 3.02 4.75
C THR A 3 1.06 3.61 5.81
N TRP A 4 2.27 3.98 5.41
CA TRP A 4 3.27 4.68 6.22
C TRP A 4 3.96 5.77 5.39
N LYS A 5 4.64 6.73 6.04
CA LYS A 5 5.31 7.85 5.35
C LYS A 5 6.83 7.90 5.53
N ASP A 6 7.37 7.12 6.46
CA ASP A 6 8.81 6.97 6.68
C ASP A 6 9.41 5.78 5.91
N ASP A 7 10.65 5.44 6.20
CA ASP A 7 11.40 4.42 5.48
C ASP A 7 10.91 3.00 5.75
N ILE A 8 10.97 2.15 4.73
CA ILE A 8 10.88 0.69 4.92
C ILE A 8 12.01 0.24 5.85
N LYS A 9 11.67 -0.56 6.85
CA LYS A 9 12.66 -1.16 7.75
C LYS A 9 13.24 -2.40 7.09
N ILE A 10 14.58 -2.46 7.05
CA ILE A 10 15.34 -3.54 6.44
C ILE A 10 16.18 -4.23 7.51
N ASP A 11 16.02 -5.55 7.63
CA ASP A 11 16.94 -6.42 8.36
C ASP A 11 17.87 -7.13 7.35
N GLN A 12 19.09 -6.61 7.22
CA GLN A 12 20.08 -7.14 6.26
C GLN A 12 20.48 -8.58 6.56
N ALA A 13 20.45 -9.03 7.81
CA ALA A 13 20.74 -10.42 8.15
C ALA A 13 19.63 -11.32 7.58
N ALA A 14 18.37 -10.93 7.75
CA ALA A 14 17.26 -11.66 7.15
C ALA A 14 17.25 -11.63 5.62
N VAL A 15 17.69 -10.51 4.98
CA VAL A 15 17.88 -10.46 3.51
C VAL A 15 18.86 -11.56 3.05
N LYS A 16 19.99 -11.70 3.75
CA LYS A 16 20.99 -12.74 3.44
C LYS A 16 20.42 -14.15 3.58
N GLU A 17 19.58 -14.39 4.58
CA GLU A 17 18.89 -15.68 4.75
C GLU A 17 17.90 -15.99 3.62
N TYR A 18 17.25 -14.98 3.02
CA TYR A 18 16.45 -15.18 1.81
C TYR A 18 17.32 -15.56 0.61
N ILE A 19 18.41 -14.81 0.37
CA ILE A 19 19.34 -15.07 -0.75
C ILE A 19 20.00 -16.45 -0.62
N ALA A 20 20.30 -16.88 0.61
CA ALA A 20 20.83 -18.21 0.90
C ALA A 20 19.79 -19.34 0.74
N GLY A 21 18.51 -19.02 0.56
CA GLY A 21 17.42 -20.00 0.44
C GLY A 21 16.94 -20.58 1.78
N ASN A 22 17.37 -20.03 2.92
CA ASN A 22 16.99 -20.50 4.24
C ASN A 22 15.56 -20.04 4.62
N TYR A 23 15.10 -18.93 4.05
CA TYR A 23 13.75 -18.42 4.24
C TYR A 23 12.92 -18.56 2.95
N PRO A 24 11.69 -19.11 3.04
CA PRO A 24 10.83 -19.21 1.86
C PRO A 24 10.32 -17.81 1.47
N ALA A 25 10.51 -17.46 0.20
CA ALA A 25 9.93 -16.26 -0.40
C ALA A 25 8.40 -16.27 -0.29
N ASN A 26 7.81 -15.10 -0.15
CA ASN A 26 6.37 -14.88 -0.04
C ASN A 26 5.69 -15.74 1.06
N GLY A 27 6.40 -15.99 2.16
CA GLY A 27 5.94 -16.85 3.24
C GLY A 27 5.68 -18.31 2.82
N GLY A 28 6.24 -18.75 1.70
CA GLY A 28 6.01 -20.08 1.14
C GLY A 28 4.72 -20.21 0.33
N ALA A 29 4.10 -19.10 -0.10
CA ALA A 29 2.85 -19.11 -0.88
C ALA A 29 2.95 -19.92 -2.19
N HIS A 30 4.16 -20.11 -2.73
CA HIS A 30 4.40 -20.80 -4.00
C HIS A 30 5.20 -22.10 -3.85
N LYS A 31 5.29 -22.65 -2.63
CA LYS A 31 6.13 -23.82 -2.30
C LYS A 31 5.79 -25.10 -3.09
N ASP A 32 4.58 -25.20 -3.63
CA ASP A 32 4.08 -26.38 -4.33
C ASP A 32 4.46 -26.39 -5.83
N GLY A 33 5.02 -25.29 -6.34
CA GLY A 33 5.52 -25.19 -7.72
C GLY A 33 7.05 -25.25 -7.79
N ASP A 34 7.58 -25.66 -8.94
CA ASP A 34 9.02 -25.62 -9.23
C ASP A 34 9.39 -24.30 -9.93
N TRP A 35 9.76 -23.31 -9.13
CA TRP A 35 10.15 -21.96 -9.59
C TRP A 35 11.67 -21.74 -9.57
N GLY A 36 12.44 -22.77 -9.18
CA GLY A 36 13.86 -22.65 -8.89
C GLY A 36 14.16 -21.98 -7.53
N PRO A 37 15.44 -21.78 -7.21
CA PRO A 37 15.86 -21.06 -6.01
C PRO A 37 15.50 -19.58 -6.10
N PHE A 38 15.27 -18.97 -4.93
CA PHE A 38 14.97 -17.54 -4.84
C PHE A 38 16.05 -16.68 -5.50
N ASP A 39 15.64 -15.76 -6.36
CA ASP A 39 16.50 -14.79 -7.03
C ASP A 39 16.01 -13.37 -6.69
N ILE A 40 16.68 -12.70 -5.74
CA ILE A 40 16.30 -11.35 -5.29
C ILE A 40 16.24 -10.33 -6.43
N LYS A 41 17.07 -10.51 -7.47
CA LYS A 41 17.05 -9.62 -8.61
C LYS A 41 15.76 -9.82 -9.40
N LYS A 42 15.47 -11.06 -9.79
CA LYS A 42 14.28 -11.37 -10.62
C LYS A 42 12.95 -11.21 -9.87
N GLU A 43 12.92 -11.52 -8.59
CA GLU A 43 11.67 -11.63 -7.83
C GLU A 43 11.34 -10.39 -6.99
N VAL A 44 12.31 -9.49 -6.78
CA VAL A 44 12.11 -8.27 -5.98
C VAL A 44 12.53 -7.02 -6.75
N ILE A 45 13.80 -6.94 -7.17
CA ILE A 45 14.38 -5.71 -7.72
C ILE A 45 13.79 -5.37 -9.09
N ASP A 46 13.86 -6.31 -10.03
CA ASP A 46 13.36 -6.13 -11.41
C ASP A 46 11.82 -6.01 -11.47
N LEU A 47 11.12 -6.31 -10.36
CA LEU A 47 9.65 -6.20 -10.22
C LEU A 47 9.21 -4.99 -9.39
N CYS A 48 10.14 -4.19 -8.86
CA CYS A 48 9.79 -2.95 -8.18
C CYS A 48 9.22 -1.95 -9.20
N PRO A 49 7.95 -1.50 -9.05
CA PRO A 49 7.29 -0.69 -10.09
C PRO A 49 7.91 0.69 -10.31
N THR A 50 8.76 1.16 -9.39
CA THR A 50 9.46 2.44 -9.51
C THR A 50 10.97 2.29 -9.64
N GLU A 51 11.47 1.05 -9.77
CA GLU A 51 12.91 0.77 -9.94
C GLU A 51 13.80 1.37 -8.81
N CYS A 52 13.21 1.64 -7.63
CA CYS A 52 13.88 2.31 -6.51
C CYS A 52 14.73 1.40 -5.62
N MET A 53 15.00 0.16 -6.02
CA MET A 53 15.70 -0.85 -5.21
C MET A 53 16.96 -1.35 -5.92
N TRP A 54 18.04 -1.59 -5.18
CA TRP A 54 19.26 -2.19 -5.73
C TRP A 54 20.07 -2.92 -4.65
N MET A 55 21.03 -3.75 -5.09
CA MET A 55 22.05 -4.31 -4.20
C MET A 55 23.32 -3.46 -4.26
N GLU A 56 23.85 -3.09 -3.11
CA GLU A 56 25.18 -2.51 -2.96
C GLU A 56 26.06 -3.52 -2.22
N GLY A 57 26.86 -4.28 -2.97
CA GLY A 57 27.55 -5.44 -2.42
C GLY A 57 26.56 -6.51 -1.97
N ASP A 58 26.53 -6.81 -0.67
CA ASP A 58 25.63 -7.77 -0.03
C ASP A 58 24.47 -7.12 0.74
N GLU A 59 24.30 -5.80 0.62
CA GLU A 59 23.21 -5.05 1.26
C GLU A 59 22.13 -4.65 0.25
N LEU A 60 20.87 -4.86 0.64
CA LEU A 60 19.72 -4.33 -0.10
C LEU A 60 19.51 -2.86 0.26
N LYS A 61 19.42 -1.99 -0.75
CA LYS A 61 19.09 -0.58 -0.61
C LYS A 61 17.74 -0.27 -1.25
N ILE A 62 17.03 0.71 -0.68
CA ILE A 62 15.74 1.21 -1.15
C ILE A 62 15.78 2.73 -1.08
N ASP A 63 15.51 3.41 -2.19
CA ASP A 63 15.20 4.83 -2.18
C ASP A 63 13.72 5.01 -1.82
N ASN A 64 13.44 5.28 -0.55
CA ASN A 64 12.07 5.44 -0.06
C ASN A 64 11.37 6.68 -0.63
N SER A 65 12.11 7.67 -1.12
CA SER A 65 11.52 8.88 -1.72
C SER A 65 10.82 8.57 -3.04
N GLU A 66 11.32 7.57 -3.78
CA GLU A 66 10.75 7.06 -5.03
C GLU A 66 9.86 5.82 -4.81
N CYS A 67 9.60 5.41 -3.56
CA CYS A 67 8.77 4.25 -3.24
C CYS A 67 7.27 4.62 -3.22
N THR A 68 6.47 3.92 -4.02
CA THR A 68 5.00 4.05 -4.03
C THR A 68 4.27 3.17 -3.02
N ARG A 69 5.03 2.41 -2.19
CA ARG A 69 4.49 1.54 -1.11
C ARG A 69 3.50 0.48 -1.61
N CYS A 70 3.79 -0.13 -2.77
CA CYS A 70 2.94 -1.15 -3.42
C CYS A 70 2.90 -2.51 -2.70
N MET A 71 3.65 -2.68 -1.61
CA MET A 71 3.78 -3.89 -0.80
C MET A 71 4.55 -5.07 -1.42
N HIS A 72 4.90 -5.06 -2.71
CA HIS A 72 5.55 -6.21 -3.37
C HIS A 72 6.76 -6.77 -2.61
N CYS A 73 7.78 -5.95 -2.34
CA CYS A 73 9.00 -6.39 -1.67
C CYS A 73 8.74 -6.90 -0.24
N ILE A 74 7.84 -6.25 0.51
CA ILE A 74 7.43 -6.68 1.86
C ILE A 74 6.68 -8.02 1.79
N ASN A 75 5.82 -8.22 0.80
CA ASN A 75 5.10 -9.47 0.60
C ASN A 75 6.06 -10.61 0.29
N VAL A 76 7.08 -10.37 -0.55
CA VAL A 76 8.08 -11.39 -0.91
C VAL A 76 9.03 -11.69 0.24
N MET A 77 9.49 -10.69 1.00
CA MET A 77 10.48 -10.86 2.08
C MET A 77 9.96 -10.38 3.45
N PRO A 78 8.85 -10.91 3.98
CA PRO A 78 8.18 -10.37 5.17
C PRO A 78 8.98 -10.53 6.47
N ARG A 79 9.99 -11.42 6.49
CA ARG A 79 10.91 -11.54 7.63
C ARG A 79 11.99 -10.46 7.64
N ALA A 80 12.32 -9.91 6.46
CA ALA A 80 13.41 -8.94 6.28
C ALA A 80 12.91 -7.50 6.12
N LEU A 81 11.78 -7.31 5.43
CA LEU A 81 11.22 -6.00 5.11
C LEU A 81 9.93 -5.75 5.88
N ARG A 82 9.79 -4.57 6.47
CA ARG A 82 8.58 -4.18 7.22
C ARG A 82 8.15 -2.75 6.87
N PRO A 83 6.83 -2.46 6.92
CA PRO A 83 6.32 -1.09 6.85
C PRO A 83 7.01 -0.19 7.87
N GLY A 84 7.16 1.08 7.53
CA GLY A 84 7.70 2.11 8.42
C GLY A 84 6.93 2.25 9.75
N LYS A 85 7.46 3.10 10.63
CA LYS A 85 6.91 3.36 11.96
C LYS A 85 5.87 4.48 11.96
N GLU A 86 5.98 5.45 11.06
CA GLU A 86 5.06 6.58 10.93
C GLU A 86 3.85 6.17 10.08
N LYS A 87 2.88 5.55 10.74
CA LYS A 87 1.70 4.94 10.11
C LYS A 87 0.54 5.92 9.98
N GLY A 88 -0.30 5.66 9.00
CA GLY A 88 -1.55 6.37 8.76
C GLY A 88 -2.37 5.64 7.70
N ALA A 89 -3.21 6.39 6.99
CA ALA A 89 -4.00 5.83 5.89
C ALA A 89 -4.17 6.83 4.74
N THR A 90 -4.42 6.29 3.56
CA THR A 90 -4.94 7.03 2.42
C THR A 90 -6.47 6.92 2.41
N ILE A 91 -7.17 8.03 2.17
CA ILE A 91 -8.62 8.05 1.98
C ILE A 91 -8.93 8.10 0.49
N CYS A 92 -9.65 7.06 0.02
CA CYS A 92 -10.15 6.96 -1.34
C CYS A 92 -11.68 6.97 -1.32
N ILE A 93 -12.30 7.73 -2.20
CA ILE A 93 -13.75 8.00 -2.18
C ILE A 93 -14.37 7.64 -3.54
N GLY A 94 -15.65 7.25 -3.54
CA GLY A 94 -16.46 7.16 -4.76
C GLY A 94 -16.65 5.74 -5.32
N ALA A 95 -16.07 4.70 -4.73
CA ALA A 95 -16.26 3.34 -5.26
C ALA A 95 -17.75 2.94 -5.31
N LYS A 96 -18.17 2.42 -6.47
CA LYS A 96 -19.54 1.92 -6.69
C LYS A 96 -19.61 0.87 -7.79
N ALA A 97 -20.66 0.05 -7.69
CA ALA A 97 -21.09 -0.86 -8.74
C ALA A 97 -21.66 -0.10 -9.96
N PRO A 98 -21.94 -0.77 -11.10
CA PRO A 98 -22.29 -0.09 -12.35
C PRO A 98 -23.47 0.88 -12.31
N ILE A 99 -24.57 0.59 -11.59
CA ILE A 99 -25.78 1.42 -11.66
C ILE A 99 -25.56 2.77 -10.93
N LEU A 100 -25.87 3.94 -11.50
CA LEU A 100 -26.36 4.19 -12.88
C LEU A 100 -25.22 4.53 -13.85
N ASP A 101 -24.31 5.43 -13.46
CA ASP A 101 -23.31 6.04 -14.37
C ASP A 101 -21.98 5.27 -14.47
N GLY A 102 -22.06 3.94 -14.43
CA GLY A 102 -20.90 3.05 -14.56
C GLY A 102 -20.22 2.71 -13.24
N ALA A 103 -19.36 1.70 -13.32
CA ALA A 103 -18.60 1.22 -12.16
C ALA A 103 -17.41 2.15 -11.91
N GLN A 104 -17.11 2.38 -10.64
CA GLN A 104 -15.99 3.22 -10.22
C GLN A 104 -15.16 2.46 -9.18
N PHE A 105 -13.84 2.47 -9.35
CA PHE A 105 -12.93 2.31 -8.22
C PHE A 105 -12.87 3.62 -7.43
N ALA A 106 -12.50 3.54 -6.16
CA ALA A 106 -12.34 4.73 -5.35
C ALA A 106 -11.17 5.57 -5.87
N THR A 107 -11.37 6.89 -5.95
CA THR A 107 -10.32 7.85 -6.31
C THR A 107 -9.58 8.29 -5.05
N MET A 108 -8.25 8.37 -5.10
CA MET A 108 -7.44 8.90 -3.99
C MET A 108 -7.73 10.39 -3.80
N VAL A 109 -8.21 10.79 -2.63
CA VAL A 109 -8.52 12.20 -2.31
C VAL A 109 -7.58 12.75 -1.25
N ILE A 110 -7.30 11.98 -0.20
CA ILE A 110 -6.34 12.38 0.85
C ILE A 110 -5.19 11.36 0.84
N PRO A 111 -3.98 11.76 0.39
CA PRO A 111 -2.84 10.84 0.27
C PRO A 111 -2.42 10.22 1.61
N PHE A 112 -2.45 11.00 2.69
CA PHE A 112 -2.09 10.55 4.03
C PHE A 112 -2.90 11.29 5.10
N ILE A 113 -3.48 10.54 6.01
CA ILE A 113 -4.07 11.03 7.24
C ILE A 113 -3.57 10.20 8.42
N GLU A 114 -3.30 10.86 9.54
CA GLU A 114 -3.00 10.16 10.78
C GLU A 114 -4.27 9.49 11.32
N VAL A 115 -4.16 8.21 11.65
CA VAL A 115 -5.24 7.41 12.22
C VAL A 115 -4.82 6.98 13.61
N SER A 116 -5.35 7.65 14.63
CA SER A 116 -5.04 7.35 16.01
C SER A 116 -6.31 7.02 16.79
N LYS A 117 -6.21 6.03 17.68
CA LYS A 117 -7.26 5.78 18.67
C LYS A 117 -7.21 6.81 19.81
N ASP A 118 -6.07 7.46 20.01
CA ASP A 118 -5.84 8.38 21.13
C ASP A 118 -6.66 9.66 21.00
N ASN A 119 -6.97 10.08 19.77
CA ASN A 119 -7.92 11.16 19.47
C ASN A 119 -9.29 10.62 19.00
N GLU A 120 -9.65 9.40 19.37
CA GLU A 120 -10.93 8.77 18.99
C GLU A 120 -11.22 8.79 17.47
N TYR A 121 -10.16 8.78 16.65
CA TYR A 121 -10.21 8.86 15.18
C TYR A 121 -10.79 10.17 14.63
N GLU A 122 -10.78 11.26 15.40
CA GLU A 122 -11.30 12.60 15.03
C GLU A 122 -10.91 13.02 13.61
N ASN A 123 -9.62 12.94 13.26
CA ASN A 123 -9.13 13.28 11.90
C ASN A 123 -9.92 12.58 10.77
N VAL A 124 -10.29 11.31 10.96
CA VAL A 124 -11.03 10.53 9.95
C VAL A 124 -12.52 10.87 9.99
N ILE A 125 -13.07 11.08 11.19
CA ILE A 125 -14.47 11.45 11.40
C ILE A 125 -14.74 12.81 10.75
N ASP A 126 -13.88 13.80 10.95
CA ASP A 126 -13.99 15.14 10.34
C ASP A 126 -14.08 15.07 8.81
N VAL A 127 -13.28 14.20 8.20
CA VAL A 127 -13.34 13.99 6.74
C VAL A 127 -14.66 13.36 6.32
N ILE A 128 -15.17 12.38 7.08
CA ILE A 128 -16.46 11.74 6.80
C ILE A 128 -17.59 12.76 6.89
N GLU A 129 -17.61 13.58 7.95
CA GLU A 129 -18.64 14.60 8.17
C GLU A 129 -18.59 15.68 7.08
N GLN A 130 -17.41 16.16 6.68
CA GLN A 130 -17.28 17.09 5.56
C GLN A 130 -17.81 16.52 4.24
N ILE A 131 -17.56 15.23 3.96
CA ILE A 131 -18.10 14.57 2.77
C ILE A 131 -19.62 14.47 2.85
N TRP A 132 -20.16 14.12 4.02
CA TRP A 132 -21.60 14.01 4.24
C TRP A 132 -22.30 15.36 4.10
N ASP A 133 -21.80 16.42 4.76
CA ASP A 133 -22.38 17.76 4.69
C ASP A 133 -22.49 18.24 3.24
N TRP A 134 -21.41 18.05 2.46
CA TRP A 134 -21.42 18.38 1.03
C TRP A 134 -22.40 17.51 0.25
N TRP A 135 -22.29 16.18 0.33
CA TRP A 135 -23.07 15.25 -0.48
C TRP A 135 -24.57 15.25 -0.12
N MET A 136 -24.92 15.47 1.14
CA MET A 136 -26.32 15.55 1.59
C MET A 136 -27.02 16.80 1.07
N GLU A 137 -26.29 17.89 0.87
CA GLU A 137 -26.85 19.13 0.32
C GLU A 137 -26.97 19.08 -1.21
N VAL A 138 -25.92 18.59 -1.91
CA VAL A 138 -25.86 18.68 -3.38
C VAL A 138 -26.21 17.38 -4.11
N GLY A 139 -26.33 16.26 -3.38
CA GLY A 139 -26.61 14.95 -3.92
C GLY A 139 -28.04 14.85 -4.45
N LYS A 140 -28.21 14.37 -5.68
CA LYS A 140 -29.54 14.10 -6.22
C LYS A 140 -30.15 12.86 -5.58
N ASN A 141 -31.47 12.70 -5.72
CA ASN A 141 -32.17 11.51 -5.22
C ASN A 141 -31.53 10.22 -5.78
N ARG A 142 -31.04 9.37 -4.87
CA ARG A 142 -30.35 8.09 -5.16
C ARG A 142 -29.03 8.23 -5.93
N GLU A 143 -28.43 9.40 -5.99
CA GLU A 143 -27.09 9.64 -6.58
C GLU A 143 -26.02 9.27 -5.57
N ARG A 144 -25.09 8.37 -5.92
CA ARG A 144 -23.98 7.98 -5.04
C ARG A 144 -22.93 9.09 -4.99
N VAL A 145 -22.19 9.19 -3.89
CA VAL A 145 -21.10 10.18 -3.75
C VAL A 145 -20.12 10.18 -4.94
N GLY A 146 -19.80 9.00 -5.50
CA GLY A 146 -18.94 8.88 -6.66
C GLY A 146 -19.55 9.42 -7.97
N GLU A 147 -20.88 9.39 -8.12
CA GLU A 147 -21.59 10.02 -9.24
C GLU A 147 -21.66 11.55 -9.04
N THR A 148 -21.89 12.00 -7.80
CA THR A 148 -21.81 13.43 -7.45
C THR A 148 -20.42 14.01 -7.71
N MET A 149 -19.34 13.26 -7.44
CA MET A 149 -17.97 13.69 -7.75
C MET A 149 -17.69 13.83 -9.25
N GLN A 150 -18.40 13.08 -10.10
CA GLN A 150 -18.22 13.14 -11.56
C GLN A 150 -18.98 14.29 -12.23
N ARG A 151 -20.05 14.76 -11.59
CA ARG A 151 -20.97 15.77 -12.12
C ARG A 151 -20.48 17.19 -11.85
#